data_AF-A0A1V4I336-F1
#
_entry.id   AF-A0A1V4I336-F1
#
_cell.length_a   1.000
_cell.length_b   1.000
_cell.length_c   1.000
_cell.angle_alpha   90.00
_cell.angle_beta   90.00
_cell.angle_gamma   90.00
#
_symmetry.space_group_name_H-M   'P 1'
#
loop_
_entity.id
_entity.type
_entity.pdbx_description
1 polymer ?
#
loop_
_entity_poly.entity_id
_entity_poly.type
_entity_poly.pdbx_seq_one_letter_code
_entity_poly.pdbx_strand_id
1 'polypeptide(L)' 'MSVPAYLTLEEVVERYRNQVSEGTLRNWRSKRIGPSFVKIGKAILYPIEELERWDRSNLISCKRISTASLGANDTEGAVD' A
#
# COMPACT_ATOMS: atom_id res chain seq x y z
N MET A 1 -4.60 -0.12 -23.37
CA MET A 1 -3.68 0.94 -22.90
C MET A 1 -2.55 0.25 -22.16
N SER A 2 -1.29 0.52 -22.51
CA SER A 2 -0.14 -0.03 -21.78
C SER A 2 0.02 0.72 -20.47
N VAL A 3 0.35 0.01 -19.39
CA VAL A 3 0.77 0.65 -18.14
C VAL A 3 2.13 1.33 -18.37
N PRO A 4 2.31 2.61 -17.97
CA PRO A 4 3.58 3.31 -18.12
C PRO A 4 4.63 2.69 -17.21
N ALA A 5 5.88 2.53 -17.66
CA ALA A 5 6.92 1.91 -16.83
C ALA A 5 7.30 2.76 -15.61
N TYR A 6 7.11 4.08 -15.69
CA TYR A 6 7.47 5.05 -14.66
C TYR A 6 6.28 5.97 -14.38
N LEU A 7 6.09 6.32 -13.12
CA LEU A 7 5.13 7.31 -12.66
C LEU A 7 5.85 8.56 -12.17
N THR A 8 5.28 9.71 -12.50
CA THR A 8 5.63 11.01 -11.92
C THR A 8 5.12 11.11 -10.48
N LEU A 9 5.57 12.15 -9.78
CA LEU A 9 5.14 12.42 -8.41
C LEU A 9 3.61 12.51 -8.28
N GLU A 10 2.97 13.25 -9.16
CA GLU A 10 1.52 13.47 -9.19
C GLU A 10 0.76 12.16 -9.44
N GLU A 11 1.23 11.34 -10.38
CA GLU A 11 0.63 10.04 -10.69
C GLU A 11 0.75 9.05 -9.52
N VAL A 12 1.83 9.13 -8.71
CA VAL A 12 1.94 8.32 -7.49
C VAL A 12 0.95 8.79 -6.42
N VAL A 13 0.78 10.09 -6.25
CA VAL A 13 -0.23 10.65 -5.33
C VAL A 13 -1.63 10.19 -5.74
N GLU A 14 -1.94 10.23 -7.03
CA GLU A 14 -3.21 9.74 -7.58
C GLU A 14 -3.37 8.22 -7.41
N ARG A 15 -2.32 7.42 -7.62
CA ARG A 15 -2.32 5.97 -7.39
C ARG A 15 -2.77 5.62 -5.97
N TYR A 16 -2.31 6.38 -4.98
CA TYR A 16 -2.70 6.20 -3.57
C TYR A 16 -3.94 7.01 -3.17
N ARG A 17 -4.73 7.49 -4.15
CA ARG A 17 -5.98 8.25 -3.94
C ARG A 17 -5.80 9.42 -2.97
N ASN A 18 -4.71 10.17 -3.12
CA ASN A 18 -4.36 11.33 -2.28
C ASN A 18 -4.10 11.02 -0.79
N GLN A 19 -4.03 9.75 -0.39
CA GLN A 19 -3.67 9.36 0.99
C GLN A 19 -2.18 9.58 1.27
N VAL A 20 -1.35 9.61 0.22
CA VAL A 20 0.07 9.94 0.30
C VAL A 20 0.28 11.24 -0.46
N SER A 21 0.65 12.31 0.25
CA SER A 21 0.91 13.62 -0.34
C SER A 21 2.30 13.71 -0.99
N GLU A 22 2.48 14.70 -1.88
CA GLU A 22 3.81 15.04 -2.42
C GLU A 22 4.84 15.37 -1.33
N GLY A 23 4.40 16.05 -0.27
CA GLY A 23 5.24 16.38 0.88
C GLY A 23 5.74 15.13 1.59
N THR A 24 4.87 14.12 1.73
CA THR A 24 5.22 12.81 2.28
C THR A 24 6.29 12.13 1.42
N LEU A 25 6.07 12.06 0.10
CA LEU A 25 7.03 11.46 -0.84
C LEU A 25 8.38 12.20 -0.84
N ARG A 26 8.38 13.54 -0.73
CA ARG A 26 9.60 14.34 -0.58
C ARG A 26 10.34 13.98 0.70
N ASN A 27 9.65 13.94 1.84
CA ASN A 27 10.22 13.60 3.13
C ASN A 27 10.80 12.19 3.14
N TRP A 28 10.08 11.23 2.56
CA TRP A 28 10.50 9.85 2.32
C TRP A 28 11.81 9.78 1.54
N ARG A 29 11.91 10.49 0.40
CA ARG A 29 13.16 10.56 -0.38
C ARG A 29 14.33 11.16 0.40
N SER A 30 14.08 12.21 1.19
CA SER A 30 15.10 12.82 2.06
C SER A 30 15.60 11.84 3.11
N LYS A 31 14.70 11.04 3.69
CA LYS A 31 15.01 10.03 4.70
C LYS A 31 15.48 8.69 4.13
N ARG A 32 15.45 8.52 2.79
CA ARG A 32 15.71 7.23 2.11
C ARG A 32 14.80 6.11 2.62
N ILE A 33 13.55 6.45 2.93
CA ILE A 33 12.51 5.52 3.36
C ILE A 33 11.40 5.60 2.33
N GLY A 34 10.99 4.49 1.72
CA GLY A 34 9.95 4.48 0.70
C GLY A 34 10.35 3.70 -0.56
N PRO A 35 9.49 3.71 -1.58
CA PRO A 35 9.79 3.09 -2.87
C PRO A 35 11.00 3.76 -3.52
N SER A 36 11.82 2.95 -4.20
CA SER A 36 12.95 3.43 -4.98
C SER A 36 12.48 4.43 -6.04
N PHE A 37 13.29 5.45 -6.30
CA PHE A 37 13.01 6.49 -7.28
C PHE A 37 14.23 6.75 -8.14
N VAL A 38 14.00 7.19 -9.37
CA VAL A 38 15.03 7.63 -10.30
C VAL A 38 14.97 9.15 -10.40
N LYS A 39 16.13 9.80 -10.31
CA LYS A 39 16.26 11.25 -10.54
C LYS A 39 16.93 11.47 -11.88
N ILE A 40 16.23 12.14 -12.80
CA ILE A 40 16.75 12.49 -14.13
C ILE A 40 16.66 14.01 -14.25
N GLY A 41 17.80 14.70 -14.10
CA GLY A 41 17.84 16.15 -14.03
C GLY A 41 16.98 16.70 -12.88
N LYS A 42 15.91 17.43 -13.23
CA LYS A 42 14.92 17.96 -12.28
C LYS A 42 13.75 17.00 -12.02
N ALA A 43 13.54 16.01 -12.87
CA ALA A 43 12.44 15.08 -12.76
C ALA A 43 12.71 13.98 -11.72
N ILE A 44 11.66 13.58 -11.02
CA ILE A 44 11.64 12.45 -10.10
C ILE A 44 10.60 11.48 -10.62
N LEU A 45 11.02 10.24 -10.87
CA LEU A 45 10.19 9.18 -11.41
C LEU A 45 10.23 7.96 -10.49
N TYR A 46 9.11 7.28 -10.40
CA TYR A 46 8.93 6.06 -9.63
C TYR A 46 8.63 4.90 -10.59
N PRO A 47 9.54 3.93 -10.74
CA PRO A 47 9.24 2.72 -11.51
C PRO A 47 8.05 1.99 -10.88
N ILE A 48 7.10 1.52 -11.69
CA ILE A 48 5.92 0.80 -11.17
C ILE A 48 6.34 -0.42 -10.36
N GLU A 49 7.34 -1.16 -10.84
CA GLU A 49 7.79 -2.37 -10.17
C GLU A 49 8.32 -2.09 -8.75
N GLU A 50 9.02 -0.97 -8.57
CA GLU A 50 9.55 -0.55 -7.26
C GLU A 50 8.42 -0.11 -6.32
N LEU A 51 7.37 0.54 -6.84
CA LEU A 51 6.17 0.85 -6.07
C LEU A 51 5.46 -0.42 -5.62
N GLU A 52 5.27 -1.39 -6.50
CA GLU A 52 4.64 -2.67 -6.14
C GLU A 52 5.46 -3.49 -5.16
N ARG A 53 6.79 -3.48 -5.29
CA ARG A 53 7.68 -4.10 -4.29
C ARG A 53 7.52 -3.44 -2.93
N TRP A 54 7.44 -2.11 -2.89
CA TRP A 54 7.20 -1.37 -1.67
C TRP A 54 5.82 -1.66 -1.08
N ASP A 55 4.77 -1.68 -1.90
CA ASP A 55 3.41 -2.04 -1.47
C ASP A 55 3.41 -3.42 -0.80
N ARG A 56 4.07 -4.40 -1.45
CA ARG A 56 4.23 -5.77 -0.93
C ARG A 56 5.01 -5.82 0.38
N SER A 57 6.08 -5.04 0.53
CA SER A 57 6.86 -4.99 1.77
C SER A 57 6.11 -4.31 2.92
N ASN A 58 5.09 -3.50 2.62
CA ASN A 58 4.27 -2.81 3.62
C ASN A 58 2.94 -3.52 3.90
N LEU A 59 2.74 -4.73 3.37
CA LEU A 59 1.57 -5.53 3.70
C LEU A 59 1.58 -5.90 5.19
N ILE A 60 0.46 -5.64 5.86
CA ILE A 60 0.24 -6.09 7.23
C ILE A 60 -0.21 -7.56 7.19
N SER A 61 0.58 -8.45 7.80
CA SER A 61 0.23 -9.87 7.89
C SER A 61 -0.96 -10.07 8.83
N CYS A 62 -2.14 -10.25 8.27
CA CYS A 62 -3.34 -10.58 9.03
C CYS A 62 -3.38 -12.06 9.39
N LYS A 63 -3.84 -12.38 10.60
CA LYS A 63 -4.14 -13.77 10.99
C LYS A 63 -5.40 -14.22 10.26
N ARG A 64 -5.37 -15.40 9.64
CA ARG A 64 -6.58 -16.02 9.10
C ARG A 64 -7.46 -16.46 10.25
N ILE A 65 -8.74 -16.07 10.25
CA ILE A 65 -9.74 -16.70 11.11
C ILE A 65 -9.90 -18.14 10.63
N SER A 66 -9.58 -19.10 11.49
CA SER A 66 -9.93 -20.50 11.26
C SER A 66 -11.43 -20.69 11.42
N THR A 67 -12.05 -21.47 10.53
CA THR A 67 -13.47 -21.84 10.58
C THR A 67 -13.89 -22.47 11.91
N ALA A 68 -12.94 -23.03 12.67
CA ALA A 68 -13.16 -23.51 14.04
C ALA A 68 -13.65 -22.41 15.02
N SER A 69 -13.41 -21.13 14.74
CA SER A 69 -13.72 -20.01 15.62
C SER A 69 -15.10 -19.37 15.37
N LEU A 70 -15.83 -19.81 14.34
CA LEU A 70 -17.10 -19.20 13.90
C LEU A 70 -18.36 -20.00 14.32
N GLY A 71 -18.23 -21.08 15.10
CA GLY A 71 -19.30 -22.08 15.28
C GLY A 71 -19.66 -22.50 16.70
N ALA A 72 -19.43 -21.67 17.72
CA ALA A 72 -19.95 -21.93 19.06
C ALA A 72 -20.62 -20.67 19.56
N ASN A 73 -21.95 -20.59 19.46
CA ASN A 73 -22.88 -19.78 20.27
C ASN A 73 -24.30 -19.87 19.68
N ASP A 74 -24.93 -21.04 19.66
CA ASP A 74 -26.38 -21.17 19.50
C ASP A 74 -26.86 -22.45 20.19
N THR A 75 -27.24 -22.35 21.47
CA THR A 75 -28.11 -23.34 22.12
C THR A 75 -29.00 -22.64 23.13
N GLU A 76 -30.17 -22.24 22.63
CA GLU A 76 -31.51 -22.34 23.23
C GLU A 76 -31.59 -22.29 24.77
N GLY A 77 -31.98 -21.14 25.30
CA GLY A 77 -32.50 -21.02 26.65
C GLY A 77 -33.94 -21.55 26.70
N ALA A 78 -34.12 -22.71 27.30
CA ALA A 78 -35.41 -23.24 27.71
C ALA A 78 -36.08 -22.28 28.72
N VAL A 79 -37.33 -21.93 28.45
CA VAL A 79 -38.23 -21.26 29.39
C VAL A 79 -38.91 -22.33 30.26
N ASP A 80 -38.87 -22.16 31.58
CA ASP A 80 -39.78 -22.79 32.55
C ASP A 80 -40.67 -21.70 33.13
#